data_AF-A0A1I6KVV2-F1
#
_entry.id   AF-A0A1I6KVV2-F1
#
_cell.length_a   1.000
_cell.length_b   1.000
_cell.length_c   1.000
_cell.angle_alpha   90.00
_cell.angle_beta   90.00
_cell.angle_gamma   90.00
#
_symmetry.space_group_name_H-M   'P 1'
#
loop_
_entity.id
_entity.type
_entity.pdbx_description
1 polymer ?
#
loop_
_entity_poly.entity_id
_entity_poly.type
_entity_poly.pdbx_seq_one_letter_code
_entity_poly.pdbx_strand_id
1 'polypeptide(L)'
;MVAVVVDANVALGIAPYVFHAECAHSLLKRSRSGGWPPGTVQDYAAMIESYRVALHPEITPLLEHVDAAVKRHVQGFDLLYLDLALATGASIATKDRGLIAAAERVGVRLF
;
A
#
# COMPACT_ATOMS: atom_id res chain seq x y z
N MET A 1 7.75 -0.12 -1.46
CA MET A 1 6.58 0.32 -2.23
C MET A 1 5.70 1.13 -1.29
N VAL A 2 4.98 2.15 -1.79
CA VAL A 2 3.86 2.75 -1.06
C VAL A 2 2.70 2.77 -2.04
N ALA A 3 1.58 2.18 -1.65
CA ALA A 3 0.36 2.13 -2.42
C ALA A 3 -0.80 2.60 -1.54
N VAL A 4 -1.89 3.04 -2.15
CA VAL A 4 -3.15 3.33 -1.49
C VAL A 4 -4.26 2.81 -2.39
N VAL A 5 -5.33 2.29 -1.80
CA VAL A 5 -6.54 1.91 -2.52
C VAL A 5 -7.53 3.08 -2.42
N VAL A 6 -8.15 3.49 -3.53
CA VAL A 6 -9.01 4.67 -3.61
C VAL A 6 -10.45 4.25 -3.85
N ASP A 7 -11.30 4.50 -2.86
CA ASP A 7 -12.74 4.29 -3.00
C ASP A 7 -13.37 5.43 -3.79
N ALA A 8 -13.92 5.12 -4.96
CA ALA A 8 -14.55 6.07 -5.86
C ALA A 8 -15.84 6.70 -5.27
N ASN A 9 -16.48 6.06 -4.29
CA ASN A 9 -17.74 6.53 -3.71
C ASN A 9 -17.53 7.59 -2.62
N VAL A 10 -16.36 7.61 -1.99
CA VAL A 10 -16.08 8.49 -0.84
C VAL A 10 -14.84 9.36 -1.03
N ALA A 11 -14.12 9.20 -2.15
CA ALA A 11 -12.86 9.89 -2.46
C ALA A 11 -11.81 9.79 -1.34
N LEU A 12 -11.88 8.72 -0.54
CA LEU A 12 -11.00 8.47 0.60
C LEU A 12 -9.99 7.39 0.22
N GLY A 13 -8.73 7.63 0.59
CA GLY A 13 -7.70 6.59 0.52
C GLY A 13 -7.90 5.57 1.64
N ILE A 14 -7.92 4.30 1.30
CA ILE A 14 -7.89 3.16 2.22
C ILE A 14 -6.61 2.36 1.99
N ALA A 15 -6.03 1.80 3.04
CA ALA A 15 -4.82 0.98 2.91
C ALA A 15 -4.79 -0.13 3.98
N PRO A 16 -4.04 -1.22 3.78
CA PRO A 16 -3.87 -2.23 4.81
C PRO A 16 -3.15 -1.67 6.04
N TYR A 17 -3.31 -2.33 7.19
CA TYR A 17 -2.69 -1.91 8.47
C TYR A 17 -1.16 -1.68 8.40
N VAL A 18 -0.46 -2.30 7.44
CA VAL A 18 1.00 -2.15 7.24
C VAL A 18 1.42 -0.82 6.61
N PHE A 19 0.48 -0.03 6.08
CA PHE A 19 0.76 1.19 5.31
C PHE A 19 1.71 2.16 6.01
N HIS A 20 1.48 2.46 7.30
CA HIS A 20 2.34 3.37 8.06
C HIS A 20 3.77 2.82 8.21
N ALA A 21 3.91 1.50 8.36
CA ALA A 21 5.22 0.86 8.46
C ALA A 21 5.98 0.93 7.13
N GLU A 22 5.30 0.77 5.99
CA GLU A 22 5.91 0.90 4.67
C GLU A 22 6.32 2.35 4.35
N CYS A 23 5.47 3.32 4.72
CA CYS A 23 5.80 4.74 4.67
C CYS A 23 7.04 5.04 5.51
N ALA A 24 7.04 4.63 6.79
CA ALA A 24 8.17 4.83 7.68
C ALA A 24 9.45 4.17 7.15
N HIS A 25 9.38 2.94 6.65
CA HIS A 25 10.50 2.25 6.02
C HIS A 25 11.08 3.07 4.86
N SER A 26 10.22 3.58 3.97
CA SER A 26 10.63 4.36 2.80
C SER A 26 11.30 5.68 3.19
N LEU A 27 10.71 6.42 4.14
CA LEU A 27 11.24 7.69 4.64
C LEU A 27 12.60 7.49 5.35
N LEU A 28 12.69 6.50 6.24
CA LEU A 28 13.89 6.20 7.00
C LEU A 28 15.01 5.67 6.11
N LYS A 29 14.68 4.84 5.10
CA LYS A 29 15.65 4.37 4.10
C LYS A 29 16.29 5.54 3.37
N ARG A 30 15.50 6.54 2.98
CA ARG A 30 16.00 7.75 2.31
C ARG A 30 16.86 8.63 3.20
N SER A 31 16.50 8.77 4.48
CA SER A 31 17.31 9.50 5.45
C SER A 31 18.65 8.82 5.71
N ARG A 32 18.65 7.49 5.90
CA ARG A 32 19.86 6.70 6.15
C ARG A 32 20.85 6.73 4.98
N SER A 33 20.39 6.83 3.74
CA SER A 33 21.27 6.95 2.58
C SER A 33 21.89 8.35 2.42
N GLY A 34 21.87 9.18 3.48
CA GLY A 34 22.33 10.57 3.46
C GLY A 34 21.41 11.52 2.67
N GLY A 35 20.22 11.05 2.28
CA GLY A 35 19.34 11.77 1.38
C GLY A 35 18.57 12.90 2.05
N TRP A 36 18.20 12.76 3.33
CA TRP A 36 17.34 13.71 4.04
C TRP A 36 17.75 13.91 5.51
N PRO A 37 17.80 15.16 6.00
CA PRO A 37 17.91 15.47 7.43
C PRO A 37 16.71 14.92 8.23
N PRO A 38 16.87 14.70 9.56
CA PRO A 38 15.77 14.21 10.40
C PRO A 38 14.50 15.07 10.37
N GLY A 39 14.62 16.40 10.29
CA GLY A 39 13.46 17.30 10.19
C GLY A 39 12.61 17.03 8.96
N THR A 40 13.25 16.85 7.80
CA THR A 40 12.58 16.52 6.54
C THR A 40 11.79 15.20 6.59
N VAL A 41 12.29 14.20 7.34
CA VAL A 41 11.56 12.94 7.54
C VAL A 41 10.25 13.17 8.28
N GLN A 42 10.27 14.00 9.33
CA GLN A 42 9.09 14.33 10.12
C GLN A 42 8.10 15.17 9.31
N ASP A 43 8.57 16.12 8.52
CA ASP A 43 7.71 16.94 7.65
C ASP A 43 6.95 16.06 6.64
N TYR A 44 7.62 15.10 6.00
CA TYR A 44 6.95 14.17 5.08
C TYR A 44 6.01 13.19 5.80
N ALA A 45 6.34 12.76 7.02
CA ALA A 45 5.44 11.92 7.81
C ALA A 45 4.14 12.67 8.15
N ALA A 46 4.25 13.92 8.60
CA ALA A 46 3.09 14.78 8.89
C ALA A 46 2.25 15.07 7.63
N MET A 47 2.92 15.27 6.48
CA MET A 47 2.22 15.41 5.20
C MET A 47 1.43 14.15 4.83
N ILE A 48 2.00 12.95 4.99
CA ILE A 48 1.30 11.68 4.73
C ILE A 48 0.08 11.54 5.65
N GLU A 49 0.23 11.85 6.93
CA GLU A 49 -0.86 11.80 7.91
C GLU A 49 -2.03 12.75 7.55
N SER A 50 -1.73 13.90 6.93
CA SER A 50 -2.75 14.86 6.51
C SER A 50 -3.73 14.33 5.44
N TYR A 51 -3.37 13.28 4.69
CA TYR A 51 -4.25 12.62 3.73
C TYR A 51 -5.32 11.72 4.38
N ARG A 52 -5.24 11.49 5.70
CA ARG A 52 -6.23 10.73 6.47
C ARG A 52 -6.59 9.37 5.87
N VAL A 53 -5.58 8.65 5.38
CA VAL A 53 -5.75 7.30 4.82
C VAL A 53 -6.36 6.39 5.90
N ALA A 54 -7.51 5.79 5.61
CA ALA A 54 -8.15 4.86 6.53
C ALA A 54 -7.46 3.49 6.48
N LEU A 55 -7.07 2.98 7.65
CA LEU A 55 -6.40 1.68 7.73
C LEU A 55 -7.41 0.56 7.89
N HIS A 56 -7.34 -0.41 6.98
CA HIS A 56 -8.10 -1.65 7.07
C HIS A 56 -7.40 -2.60 8.07
N PRO A 57 -8.08 -2.99 9.16
CA PRO A 57 -7.45 -3.70 10.28
C PRO A 57 -7.32 -5.21 10.05
N GLU A 58 -7.84 -5.74 8.95
CA GLU A 58 -7.85 -7.17 8.68
C GLU A 58 -6.44 -7.74 8.53
N ILE A 59 -6.21 -8.87 9.18
CA ILE A 59 -4.93 -9.59 9.18
C ILE A 59 -5.18 -10.98 8.59
N THR A 60 -4.61 -11.23 7.42
CA THR A 60 -4.63 -12.56 6.80
C THR A 60 -3.65 -13.50 7.54
N PRO A 61 -4.08 -14.72 7.94
CA PRO A 61 -3.18 -15.72 8.50
C PRO A 61 -2.01 -16.05 7.57
N LEU A 62 -0.82 -16.30 8.13
CA LEU A 62 0.42 -16.45 7.35
C LEU A 62 0.33 -17.50 6.23
N LEU A 63 -0.24 -18.68 6.51
CA LEU A 63 -0.36 -19.75 5.51
C LEU A 63 -1.26 -19.32 4.35
N GLU A 64 -2.43 -18.76 4.66
CA GLU A 64 -3.37 -18.25 3.65
C GLU A 64 -2.76 -17.13 2.82
N HIS A 65 -2.01 -16.24 3.48
CA HIS A 65 -1.30 -15.13 2.85
C HIS A 65 -0.27 -15.64 1.84
N VAL A 66 0.58 -16.59 2.25
CA VAL A 66 1.60 -17.18 1.36
C VAL A 66 0.96 -17.91 0.20
N ASP A 67 -0.06 -18.73 0.44
CA ASP A 67 -0.77 -19.47 -0.60
C ASP A 67 -1.41 -18.53 -1.62
N ALA A 68 -2.05 -17.46 -1.15
CA ALA A 68 -2.66 -16.45 -2.00
C ALA A 68 -1.62 -15.67 -2.82
N ALA A 69 -0.49 -15.30 -2.22
CA ALA A 69 0.60 -14.60 -2.89
C ALA A 69 1.21 -15.44 -4.02
N VAL A 70 1.41 -16.74 -3.78
CA VAL A 70 1.87 -17.71 -4.79
C VAL A 70 0.88 -17.79 -5.95
N LYS A 71 -0.42 -18.00 -5.65
CA LYS A 71 -1.48 -18.14 -6.68
C LYS A 71 -1.63 -16.91 -7.56
N ARG A 72 -1.42 -15.71 -7.00
CA ARG A 72 -1.57 -14.43 -7.71
C ARG A 72 -0.26 -13.88 -8.30
N HIS A 73 0.85 -14.61 -8.11
CA HIS A 73 2.18 -14.21 -8.56
C HIS A 73 2.55 -12.79 -8.11
N VAL A 74 2.41 -12.54 -6.81
CA VAL A 74 2.53 -11.20 -6.20
C VAL A 74 3.29 -11.29 -4.88
N GLN A 75 3.98 -10.22 -4.47
CA GLN A 75 4.68 -10.21 -3.18
C GLN A 75 3.70 -10.11 -2.01
N GLY A 76 4.14 -10.49 -0.80
CA GLY A 76 3.29 -10.51 0.38
C GLY A 76 2.66 -9.15 0.70
N PHE A 77 3.40 -8.05 0.64
CA PHE A 77 2.83 -6.72 0.89
C PHE A 77 1.87 -6.29 -0.23
N ASP A 78 2.28 -6.45 -1.48
CA ASP A 78 1.46 -6.19 -2.67
C ASP A 78 0.12 -6.93 -2.63
N LEU A 79 0.11 -8.18 -2.13
CA LEU A 79 -1.12 -8.96 -1.96
C LEU A 79 -2.14 -8.24 -1.07
N LEU A 80 -1.71 -7.61 0.03
CA LEU A 80 -2.62 -6.93 0.96
C LEU A 80 -3.38 -5.79 0.28
N TYR A 81 -2.70 -5.02 -0.58
CA TYR A 81 -3.34 -3.97 -1.36
C TYR A 81 -4.28 -4.54 -2.43
N LEU A 82 -3.86 -5.63 -3.07
CA LEU A 82 -4.64 -6.29 -4.11
C LEU A 82 -5.94 -6.89 -3.54
N ASP A 83 -5.86 -7.62 -2.43
CA ASP A 83 -7.00 -8.22 -1.75
C ASP A 83 -7.94 -7.15 -1.20
N LEU A 84 -7.40 -6.05 -0.64
CA LEU A 84 -8.21 -4.91 -0.21
C LEU A 84 -8.99 -4.28 -1.37
N ALA A 85 -8.35 -4.07 -2.52
CA ALA A 85 -9.01 -3.51 -3.69
C ALA A 85 -10.07 -4.46 -4.27
N LEU A 86 -9.81 -5.77 -4.28
CA LEU A 86 -10.79 -6.78 -4.69
C LEU A 86 -12.00 -6.84 -3.75
N ALA A 87 -11.77 -6.80 -2.44
CA ALA A 87 -12.83 -6.87 -1.42
C ALA A 87 -13.74 -5.64 -1.43
N THR A 88 -13.19 -4.47 -1.74
CA THR A 88 -13.91 -3.18 -1.69
C THR A 88 -14.37 -2.71 -3.07
N GLY A 89 -13.89 -3.31 -4.16
CA GLY A 89 -14.11 -2.83 -5.52
C GLY A 89 -13.41 -1.50 -5.84
N ALA A 90 -12.51 -1.03 -4.97
CA ALA A 90 -11.79 0.21 -5.12
C ALA A 90 -10.62 0.10 -6.13
N SER A 91 -10.01 1.23 -6.49
CA SER A 91 -8.89 1.28 -7.46
C SER A 91 -7.56 1.35 -6.73
N ILE A 92 -6.46 0.82 -7.28
CA ILE A 92 -5.12 0.93 -6.69
C ILE A 92 -4.39 2.15 -7.27
N ALA A 93 -3.90 3.02 -6.39
CA ALA A 93 -2.93 4.05 -6.70
C ALA A 93 -1.54 3.59 -6.26
N THR A 94 -0.66 3.31 -7.22
CA THR A 94 0.73 2.89 -6.95
C THR A 94 1.65 3.25 -8.11
N LYS A 95 2.96 3.35 -7.83
CA LYS A 95 4.01 3.43 -8.85
C LYS A 95 4.78 2.12 -9.01
N ASP A 96 4.44 1.10 -8.22
CA ASP A 96 5.11 -0.20 -8.26
C ASP A 96 4.64 -1.01 -9.48
N ARG A 97 5.57 -1.35 -10.36
CA ARG A 97 5.27 -2.07 -11.60
C ARG A 97 4.79 -3.50 -11.35
N GLY A 98 5.26 -4.14 -10.28
CA GLY A 98 4.83 -5.48 -9.89
C GLY A 98 3.36 -5.48 -9.48
N LEU A 99 2.98 -4.53 -8.61
CA LEU A 99 1.59 -4.37 -8.18
C LEU A 99 0.67 -3.91 -9.32
N ILE A 100 1.12 -3.02 -10.21
CA ILE A 100 0.38 -2.63 -11.42
C ILE A 100 0.06 -3.87 -12.27
N ALA A 101 1.08 -4.66 -12.60
CA ALA A 101 0.90 -5.87 -13.39
C ALA A 101 0.01 -6.90 -12.69
N ALA A 102 0.07 -7.00 -11.36
CA ALA A 102 -0.80 -7.87 -10.58
C ALA A 102 -2.27 -7.41 -10.64
N ALA A 103 -2.52 -6.10 -10.48
CA ALA A 103 -3.86 -5.51 -10.55
C ALA A 103 -4.51 -5.74 -11.92
N GLU A 104 -3.77 -5.50 -13.00
CA GLU A 104 -4.25 -5.73 -14.37
C GLU A 104 -4.65 -7.20 -14.61
N ARG A 105 -3.85 -8.16 -14.11
CA ARG A 105 -4.14 -9.60 -14.27
C ARG A 105 -5.45 -10.03 -13.62
N VAL A 106 -5.85 -9.39 -12.52
CA VAL A 106 -7.06 -9.74 -11.77
C VAL A 106 -8.20 -8.75 -11.99
N GLY A 107 -8.05 -7.80 -12.92
CA GLY A 107 -9.10 -6.83 -13.28
C GLY A 107 -9.36 -5.74 -12.25
N VAL A 108 -8.40 -5.47 -11.35
CA VAL A 108 -8.48 -4.34 -10.42
C VAL A 108 -8.13 -3.05 -11.16
N ARG A 109 -8.93 -2.00 -10.96
CA ARG A 109 -8.71 -0.68 -11.56
C ARG A 109 -7.47 0.01 -11.00
N LEU A 110 -6.81 0.79 -11.84
CA LEU A 110 -5.67 1.64 -11.46
C LEU A 110 -6.08 3.11 -11.52
N PHE A 111 -5.49 3.93 -10.65
CA PHE A 111 -5.66 5.40 -10.62
C PHE A 111 -4.41 6.12 -11.15
#